data_AF-A0A2I0JB30-F1
#
_entry.id   AF-A0A2I0JB30-F1
#
_cell.length_a   1.000
_cell.length_b   1.000
_cell.length_c   1.000
_cell.angle_alpha   90.00
_cell.angle_beta   90.00
_cell.angle_gamma   90.00
#
_symmetry.space_group_name_H-M   'P 1'
#
loop_
_entity.id
_entity.type
_entity.pdbx_description
1 polymer ?
#
loop_
_entity_poly.entity_id
_entity_poly.type
_entity_poly.pdbx_seq_one_letter_code
_entity_poly.pdbx_strand_id
1 'polypeptide(L)'
;MVAFGKKLKDRQIQEWQGYYINYKLMKKRVRQYSRQIEVGAQDRRHVLKDFSRMLDNQIEKIVLFVLEQQGVLASRISKLGEWQEALQEQPDLSQISELREAYRAVGQDLLKLLYFVEINAIGLRKILKKFDKRFGYRFTDYYVKTRANHPYSQLQQIFKHVGIGAVVGAISRNLGDLQDRQGSYLSIYDQPPLPLQDPIIDSIKAAVDRLTHSTNFLNFLAQHALIMQDELPAPVEEEAKDQKYHFMSLLLNLVNTFLYMVNTYIIVPTADDYAMSLGAAATVCAVLLVGRLFCGLGSARAVNRRYISDCVPLKIRMQASAGFVSASALGMACGPALAGLLQFDFKIYKLTFNQDTLPGWVMTLAWLLYLIWLWISFKEPVRTAGNDELENGVKQPLLISSRNSEEKEGDEDGDQDQEFDDGEETPGESRKPATSLASAYRLLTPSVKVQLLIYFMLKYAMEILVSESSVITTYYFNWSTTAVAIFLFCIGLTVLPVNIIVGSYISNMFEDR
;
A
#
# COMPACT_ATOMS: atom_id res chain seq x y z
N MET A 1 18.93 -28.56 15.92
CA MET A 1 18.26 -27.26 16.11
C MET A 1 18.76 -26.62 17.41
N VAL A 2 19.90 -25.92 17.37
CA VAL A 2 20.65 -25.48 18.57
C VAL A 2 19.92 -24.36 19.32
N ALA A 3 19.93 -24.43 20.65
CA ALA A 3 19.09 -23.67 21.56
C ALA A 3 19.36 -22.16 21.52
N PHE A 4 18.51 -21.40 20.81
CA PHE A 4 18.51 -19.93 20.84
C PHE A 4 18.57 -19.35 22.26
N GLY A 5 17.95 -20.00 23.25
CA GLY A 5 18.04 -19.56 24.64
C GLY A 5 19.43 -19.68 25.28
N LYS A 6 20.27 -20.63 24.85
CA LYS A 6 21.67 -20.74 25.27
C LYS A 6 22.51 -19.67 24.55
N LYS A 7 22.32 -19.57 23.23
CA LYS A 7 22.94 -18.54 22.39
C LYS A 7 22.60 -17.11 22.82
N LEU A 8 21.40 -16.87 23.35
CA LEU A 8 20.99 -15.58 23.91
C LEU A 8 21.80 -15.27 25.17
N LYS A 9 21.86 -16.21 26.12
CA LYS A 9 22.60 -16.06 27.38
C LYS A 9 24.10 -15.81 27.16
N ASP A 10 24.69 -16.53 26.22
CA ASP A 10 26.13 -16.42 25.91
C ASP A 10 26.48 -15.11 25.16
N ARG A 11 25.47 -14.42 24.62
CA ARG A 11 25.61 -13.21 23.78
C ARG A 11 25.14 -11.93 24.47
N GLN A 12 24.73 -12.01 25.74
CA GLN A 12 24.29 -10.86 26.51
C GLN A 12 25.49 -10.02 26.96
N ILE A 13 25.35 -8.71 26.84
CA ILE A 13 26.25 -7.76 27.48
C ILE A 13 26.07 -7.91 29.00
N GLN A 14 27.17 -8.14 29.72
CA GLN A 14 27.13 -8.48 31.16
C GLN A 14 26.46 -7.39 32.00
N GLU A 15 26.73 -6.13 31.68
CA GLU A 15 26.16 -4.96 32.35
C GLU A 15 24.64 -4.87 32.19
N TRP A 16 24.09 -5.36 31.08
CA TRP A 16 22.68 -5.17 30.71
C TRP A 16 21.82 -6.42 30.85
N GLN A 17 22.33 -7.48 31.49
CA GLN A 17 21.66 -8.78 31.60
C GLN A 17 20.21 -8.69 32.12
N GLY A 18 19.94 -7.78 33.06
CA GLY A 18 18.61 -7.58 33.66
C GLY A 18 17.56 -7.05 32.67
N TYR A 19 17.98 -6.32 31.65
CA TYR A 19 17.08 -5.62 30.73
C TYR A 19 16.71 -6.45 29.50
N TYR A 20 17.44 -7.53 29.20
CA TYR A 20 17.09 -8.44 28.12
C TYR A 20 15.76 -9.17 28.35
N ILE A 21 15.10 -9.54 27.25
CA ILE A 21 13.92 -10.40 27.27
C ILE A 21 14.18 -11.70 28.02
N ASN A 22 13.32 -12.03 28.99
CA ASN A 22 13.40 -13.29 29.72
C ASN A 22 12.83 -14.46 28.89
N TYR A 23 13.55 -14.83 27.83
CA TYR A 23 13.13 -15.85 26.86
C TYR A 23 12.90 -17.23 27.52
N LYS A 24 13.67 -17.55 28.57
CA LYS A 24 13.52 -18.82 29.32
C LYS A 24 12.20 -18.86 30.08
N LEU A 25 11.85 -17.79 30.79
CA LEU A 25 10.58 -17.66 31.50
C LEU A 25 9.41 -17.74 30.52
N MET A 26 9.46 -16.96 29.44
CA MET A 26 8.41 -16.96 28.44
C MET A 26 8.21 -18.34 27.82
N LYS A 27 9.29 -19.03 27.43
CA LYS A 27 9.23 -20.40 26.91
C LYS A 27 8.61 -21.39 27.91
N LYS A 28 8.88 -21.23 29.21
CA LYS A 28 8.28 -22.06 30.27
C LYS A 28 6.77 -21.84 30.35
N ARG A 29 6.32 -20.58 30.32
CA ARG A 29 4.90 -20.20 30.33
C ARG A 29 4.14 -20.73 29.12
N VAL A 30 4.69 -20.61 27.91
CA VAL A 30 4.07 -21.17 26.69
C VAL A 30 3.85 -22.69 26.83
N ARG A 31 4.79 -23.43 27.43
CA ARG A 31 4.61 -24.88 27.69
C ARG A 31 3.54 -25.16 28.75
N GLN A 32 3.44 -24.32 29.76
CA GLN A 32 2.44 -24.46 30.82
C GLN A 32 1.02 -24.26 30.27
N TYR A 33 0.81 -23.24 29.43
CA TYR A 33 -0.48 -23.00 28.78
C TYR A 33 -0.91 -24.16 27.88
N SER A 34 0.02 -24.80 27.16
CA SER A 34 -0.26 -26.01 26.37
C SER A 34 -0.86 -27.12 27.24
N ARG A 35 -0.24 -27.41 28.39
CA ARG A 35 -0.71 -28.45 29.31
C ARG A 35 -2.06 -28.09 29.95
N GLN A 36 -2.28 -26.83 30.28
CA GLN A 36 -3.51 -26.37 30.91
C GLN A 36 -4.71 -26.40 29.94
N ILE A 37 -4.48 -26.14 28.65
CA ILE A 37 -5.50 -26.26 27.60
C ILE A 37 -5.83 -27.74 27.33
N GLU A 38 -4.82 -28.62 27.29
CA GLU A 38 -5.02 -30.07 27.10
C GLU A 38 -5.84 -30.71 28.24
N VAL A 39 -5.71 -30.21 29.47
CA VAL A 39 -6.45 -30.68 30.64
C VAL A 39 -7.83 -30.02 30.77
N GLY A 40 -8.22 -29.13 29.85
CA GLY A 40 -9.50 -28.41 29.87
C GLY A 40 -9.65 -27.41 31.02
N ALA A 41 -8.55 -27.06 31.70
CA ALA A 41 -8.57 -26.30 32.95
C ALA A 41 -8.64 -24.78 32.75
N GLN A 42 -8.42 -24.27 31.53
CA GLN A 42 -8.30 -22.83 31.30
C GLN A 42 -8.84 -22.40 29.94
N ASP A 43 -9.63 -21.32 29.95
CA ASP A 43 -10.21 -20.74 28.74
C ASP A 43 -9.13 -20.11 27.86
N ARG A 44 -9.26 -20.32 26.55
CA ARG A 44 -8.34 -19.86 25.49
C ARG A 44 -8.16 -18.34 25.52
N ARG A 45 -9.20 -17.58 25.84
CA ARG A 45 -9.13 -16.10 25.95
C ARG A 45 -8.20 -15.65 27.08
N HIS A 46 -8.22 -16.38 28.21
CA HIS A 46 -7.37 -16.09 29.35
C HIS A 46 -5.89 -16.28 29.02
N VAL A 47 -5.56 -17.36 28.30
CA VAL A 47 -4.18 -17.65 27.86
C VAL A 47 -3.62 -16.55 26.95
N LEU A 48 -4.44 -16.07 26.00
CA LEU A 48 -4.03 -14.98 25.09
C LEU A 48 -3.81 -13.68 25.87
N LYS A 49 -4.75 -13.30 26.74
CA LYS A 49 -4.66 -12.08 27.56
C LYS A 49 -3.43 -12.09 28.47
N ASP A 50 -3.20 -13.19 29.18
CA ASP A 50 -2.06 -13.32 30.08
C ASP A 50 -0.72 -13.30 29.33
N PHE A 51 -0.65 -13.99 28.20
CA PHE A 51 0.57 -14.00 27.40
C PHE A 51 0.85 -12.62 26.78
N SER A 52 -0.18 -11.91 26.30
CA SER A 52 -0.07 -10.52 25.85
C SER A 52 0.47 -9.61 26.95
N ARG A 53 -0.12 -9.65 28.16
CA ARG A 53 0.35 -8.84 29.30
C ARG A 53 1.80 -9.13 29.67
N MET A 54 2.19 -10.40 29.67
CA MET A 54 3.57 -10.78 29.96
C MET A 54 4.53 -10.26 28.88
N LEU A 55 4.12 -10.29 27.62
CA LEU A 55 4.92 -9.78 26.50
C LEU A 55 5.03 -8.25 26.55
N ASP A 56 3.93 -7.55 26.82
CA ASP A 56 3.89 -6.09 27.01
C ASP A 56 4.87 -5.67 28.12
N ASN A 57 4.84 -6.32 29.29
CA ASN A 57 5.79 -6.04 30.38
C ASN A 57 7.27 -6.29 30.00
N GLN A 58 7.56 -7.25 29.12
CA GLN A 58 8.92 -7.47 28.65
C GLN A 58 9.36 -6.39 27.67
N ILE A 59 8.46 -5.96 26.77
CA ILE A 59 8.70 -4.87 25.82
C ILE A 59 8.92 -3.57 26.57
N GLU A 60 8.07 -3.25 27.55
CA GLU A 60 8.19 -2.07 28.40
C GLU A 60 9.58 -1.96 29.03
N LYS A 61 10.01 -3.03 29.68
CA LYS A 61 11.33 -3.08 30.32
C LYS A 61 12.47 -2.80 29.33
N ILE A 62 12.39 -3.37 28.13
CA ILE A 62 13.41 -3.19 27.09
C ILE A 62 13.39 -1.73 26.62
N VAL A 63 12.20 -1.19 26.39
CA VAL A 63 11.99 0.15 25.84
C VAL A 63 12.44 1.24 26.81
N LEU A 64 12.05 1.16 28.08
CA LEU A 64 12.48 2.11 29.10
C LEU A 64 14.00 2.16 29.22
N PHE A 65 14.66 1.00 29.15
CA PHE A 65 16.11 0.93 29.16
C PHE A 65 16.75 1.55 27.89
N VAL A 66 16.16 1.32 26.71
CA VAL A 66 16.65 1.93 25.46
C VAL A 66 16.54 3.46 25.54
N LEU A 67 15.41 3.99 26.03
CA LEU A 67 15.22 5.43 26.21
C LEU A 67 16.24 6.04 27.19
N GLU A 68 16.50 5.37 28.31
CA GLU A 68 17.52 5.79 29.28
C GLU A 68 18.91 5.87 28.62
N GLN A 69 19.32 4.83 27.88
CA GLN A 69 20.61 4.81 27.19
C GLN A 69 20.70 5.86 26.07
N GLN A 70 19.61 6.11 25.34
CA GLN A 70 19.55 7.21 24.36
C GLN A 70 19.75 8.57 25.02
N GLY A 71 19.14 8.80 26.20
CA GLY A 71 19.34 10.02 26.98
C GLY A 71 20.78 10.21 27.43
N VAL A 72 21.43 9.14 27.89
CA VAL A 72 22.86 9.16 28.26
C VAL A 72 23.75 9.50 27.06
N LEU A 73 23.51 8.89 25.90
CA LEU A 73 24.26 9.18 24.67
C LEU A 73 24.03 10.62 24.20
N ALA A 74 22.78 11.09 24.22
CA ALA A 74 22.44 12.46 23.83
C ALA A 74 23.12 13.50 24.73
N SER A 75 23.10 13.29 26.06
CA SER A 75 23.80 14.17 27.01
C SER A 75 25.30 14.22 26.76
N ARG A 76 25.93 13.07 26.45
CA ARG A 76 27.35 13.02 26.11
C ARG A 76 27.65 13.76 24.81
N ILE A 77 26.84 13.56 23.76
CA ILE A 77 27.00 14.28 22.48
C ILE A 77 26.87 15.79 22.68
N SER A 78 25.91 16.25 23.48
CA SER A 78 25.74 17.68 23.78
C SER A 78 27.00 18.28 24.42
N LYS A 79 27.57 17.61 25.42
CA LYS A 79 28.81 18.06 26.09
C LYS A 79 30.02 18.08 25.15
N LEU A 80 30.11 17.10 24.24
CA LEU A 80 31.15 17.10 23.21
C LEU A 80 30.94 18.21 22.17
N GLY A 81 29.69 18.56 21.88
CA GLY A 81 29.35 19.71 21.04
C GLY A 81 29.80 21.04 21.65
N GLU A 82 29.53 21.25 22.95
CA GLU A 82 30.01 22.43 23.68
C GLU A 82 31.55 22.51 23.68
N TRP A 83 32.24 21.38 23.89
CA TRP A 83 33.70 21.33 23.79
C TRP A 83 34.20 21.63 22.37
N GLN A 84 33.50 21.14 21.35
CA GLN A 84 33.82 21.41 19.95
C GLN A 84 33.63 22.89 19.57
N GLU A 85 32.64 23.57 20.12
CA GLU A 85 32.42 25.02 19.93
C GLU A 85 33.53 25.84 20.61
N ALA A 86 33.88 25.53 21.86
CA ALA A 86 35.00 26.19 22.55
C ALA A 86 36.34 26.02 21.81
N LEU A 87 36.57 24.85 21.21
CA LEU A 87 37.75 24.55 20.39
C LEU A 87 37.78 25.29 19.04
N GLN A 88 36.65 25.81 18.55
CA GLN A 88 36.65 26.64 17.34
C GLN A 88 37.27 28.01 17.57
N GLU A 89 37.17 28.53 18.78
CA GLU A 89 37.74 29.83 19.15
C GLU A 89 39.26 29.74 19.31
N GLN A 90 39.79 28.59 19.74
CA GLN A 90 41.23 28.33 19.89
C GLN A 90 41.60 26.91 19.39
N PRO A 91 42.09 26.78 18.15
CA PRO A 91 42.38 25.46 17.58
C PRO A 91 43.67 24.87 18.17
N ASP A 92 43.53 23.76 18.90
CA ASP A 92 44.62 22.91 19.38
C ASP A 92 44.49 21.49 18.79
N LEU A 93 45.50 21.06 18.03
CA LEU A 93 45.56 19.75 17.38
C LEU A 93 45.48 18.58 18.35
N SER A 94 46.03 18.71 19.56
CA SER A 94 46.00 17.65 20.57
C SER A 94 44.57 17.43 21.09
N GLN A 95 43.88 18.52 21.42
CA GLN A 95 42.50 18.50 21.90
C GLN A 95 41.51 18.08 20.81
N ILE A 96 41.76 18.39 19.53
CA ILE A 96 40.96 17.90 18.41
C ILE A 96 41.06 16.36 18.30
N SER A 97 42.24 15.79 18.51
CA SER A 97 42.44 14.34 18.51
C SER A 97 41.72 13.68 19.68
N GLU A 98 41.78 14.27 20.88
CA GLU A 98 41.06 13.78 22.06
C GLU A 98 39.53 13.86 21.90
N LEU A 99 39.03 14.97 21.36
CA LEU A 99 37.61 15.16 21.05
C LEU A 99 37.13 14.09 20.04
N ARG A 100 37.92 13.80 19.01
CA ARG A 100 37.61 12.74 18.04
C ARG A 100 37.51 11.39 18.73
N GLU A 101 38.46 11.04 19.61
CA GLU A 101 38.41 9.78 20.35
C GLU A 101 37.23 9.71 21.32
N ALA A 102 36.84 10.85 21.92
CA ALA A 102 35.64 10.93 22.74
C ALA A 102 34.36 10.66 21.94
N TYR A 103 34.22 11.22 20.73
CA TYR A 103 33.13 10.90 19.81
C TYR A 103 33.15 9.42 19.37
N ARG A 104 34.33 8.86 19.13
CA ARG A 104 34.50 7.42 18.85
C ARG A 104 34.01 6.55 19.98
N ALA A 105 34.32 6.90 21.24
CA ALA A 105 33.84 6.18 22.41
C ALA A 105 32.30 6.21 22.52
N VAL A 106 31.67 7.35 22.21
CA VAL A 106 30.19 7.44 22.11
C VAL A 106 29.66 6.52 21.00
N GLY A 107 30.34 6.47 19.85
CA GLY A 107 30.01 5.55 18.76
C GLY A 107 30.09 4.08 19.18
N GLN A 108 31.09 3.68 19.96
CA GLN A 108 31.20 2.32 20.50
C GLN A 108 30.06 1.96 21.45
N ASP A 109 29.64 2.89 22.31
CA ASP A 109 28.50 2.67 23.21
C ASP A 109 27.17 2.60 22.45
N LEU A 110 27.03 3.39 21.38
CA LEU A 110 25.91 3.26 20.44
C LEU A 110 25.87 1.89 19.77
N LEU A 111 27.01 1.32 19.36
CA LEU A 111 27.08 -0.04 18.81
C LEU A 111 26.60 -1.09 19.81
N LYS A 112 26.97 -0.97 21.09
CA LYS A 112 26.46 -1.84 22.15
C LYS A 112 24.94 -1.75 22.23
N LEU A 113 24.39 -0.52 22.22
CA LEU A 113 22.95 -0.28 22.27
C LEU A 113 22.22 -0.89 21.06
N LEU A 114 22.73 -0.66 19.84
CA LEU A 114 22.18 -1.26 18.60
C LEU A 114 22.14 -2.78 18.69
N TYR A 115 23.23 -3.40 19.17
CA TYR A 115 23.30 -4.85 19.37
C TYR A 115 22.30 -5.35 20.42
N PHE A 116 22.11 -4.60 21.52
CA PHE A 116 21.09 -4.91 22.51
C PHE A 116 19.68 -4.91 21.92
N VAL A 117 19.32 -3.88 21.14
CA VAL A 117 18.01 -3.81 20.48
C VAL A 117 17.83 -4.97 19.49
N GLU A 118 18.85 -5.27 18.69
CA GLU A 118 18.84 -6.37 17.71
C GLU A 118 18.51 -7.71 18.37
N ILE A 119 19.24 -8.05 19.44
CA ILE A 119 19.08 -9.32 20.14
C ILE A 119 17.68 -9.45 20.78
N ASN A 120 17.17 -8.36 21.35
CA ASN A 120 15.83 -8.33 21.93
C ASN A 120 14.73 -8.45 20.87
N ALA A 121 14.85 -7.75 19.73
CA ALA A 121 13.92 -7.87 18.62
C ALA A 121 13.86 -9.30 18.06
N ILE A 122 15.02 -9.96 17.89
CA ILE A 122 15.08 -11.38 17.49
C ILE A 122 14.42 -12.28 18.54
N GLY A 123 14.62 -11.99 19.83
CA GLY A 123 14.01 -12.71 20.94
C GLY A 123 12.47 -12.63 20.92
N LEU A 124 11.94 -11.43 20.76
CA LEU A 124 10.51 -11.14 20.60
C LEU A 124 9.93 -11.91 19.40
N ARG A 125 10.57 -11.79 18.23
CA ARG A 125 10.17 -12.53 17.02
C ARG A 125 10.08 -14.04 17.25
N LYS A 126 11.10 -14.62 17.89
CA LYS A 126 11.17 -16.07 18.12
C LYS A 126 10.20 -16.56 19.18
N ILE A 127 9.79 -15.73 20.14
CA ILE A 127 8.79 -16.15 21.13
C ILE A 127 7.38 -16.06 20.57
N LEU A 128 7.09 -15.02 19.80
CA LEU A 128 5.86 -14.85 19.02
C LEU A 128 5.63 -16.05 18.08
N LYS A 129 6.60 -16.36 17.20
CA LYS A 129 6.54 -17.54 16.31
C LYS A 129 6.40 -18.87 17.07
N LYS A 130 6.96 -18.96 18.29
CA LYS A 130 6.84 -20.17 19.12
C LYS A 130 5.44 -20.33 19.71
N PHE A 131 4.79 -19.22 20.06
CA PHE A 131 3.42 -19.21 20.54
C PHE A 131 2.48 -19.66 19.42
N ASP A 132 2.54 -19.02 18.25
CA ASP A 132 1.70 -19.36 17.10
C ASP A 132 1.86 -20.83 16.67
N LYS A 133 3.10 -21.32 16.56
CA LYS A 133 3.34 -22.73 16.18
C LYS A 133 2.73 -23.74 17.15
N ARG A 134 2.58 -23.39 18.43
CA ARG A 134 2.03 -24.33 19.43
C ARG A 134 0.52 -24.31 19.51
N PHE A 135 -0.08 -23.15 19.29
CA PHE A 135 -1.51 -22.99 19.46
C PHE A 135 -2.28 -22.87 18.13
N GLY A 136 -1.58 -22.79 17.00
CA GLY A 136 -2.19 -22.67 15.67
C GLY A 136 -2.91 -21.34 15.43
N TYR A 137 -2.60 -20.31 16.23
CA TYR A 137 -3.29 -19.03 16.18
C TYR A 137 -2.50 -18.00 15.38
N ARG A 138 -3.21 -17.06 14.75
CA ARG A 138 -2.67 -15.77 14.29
C ARG A 138 -2.47 -14.81 15.48
N PHE A 139 -1.89 -15.28 16.59
CA PHE A 139 -1.69 -14.43 17.77
C PHE A 139 -0.65 -13.35 17.49
N THR A 140 0.44 -13.67 16.79
CA THR A 140 1.44 -12.67 16.41
C THR A 140 0.81 -11.54 15.60
N ASP A 141 -0.03 -11.87 14.62
CA ASP A 141 -0.74 -10.88 13.79
C ASP A 141 -1.66 -9.99 14.64
N TYR A 142 -2.53 -10.59 15.46
CA TYR A 142 -3.39 -9.84 16.38
C TYR A 142 -2.61 -8.95 17.36
N TYR A 143 -1.56 -9.50 17.97
CA TYR A 143 -0.74 -8.80 18.95
C TYR A 143 0.02 -7.64 18.31
N VAL A 144 0.65 -7.85 17.15
CA VAL A 144 1.35 -6.79 16.43
C VAL A 144 0.35 -5.76 15.92
N LYS A 145 -0.79 -6.14 15.35
CA LYS A 145 -1.83 -5.22 14.85
C LYS A 145 -2.34 -4.26 15.92
N THR A 146 -2.70 -4.81 17.09
CA THR A 146 -3.24 -4.00 18.20
C THR A 146 -2.20 -3.06 18.81
N ARG A 147 -0.91 -3.36 18.71
CA ARG A 147 0.18 -2.55 19.27
C ARG A 147 0.97 -1.74 18.23
N ALA A 148 0.87 -2.00 16.94
CA ALA A 148 1.62 -1.23 15.94
C ALA A 148 1.05 0.21 15.77
N ASN A 149 -0.25 0.35 16.00
CA ASN A 149 -1.03 1.57 15.74
C ASN A 149 -1.42 2.38 16.98
N HIS A 150 -1.26 1.82 18.17
CA HIS A 150 -1.71 2.48 19.38
C HIS A 150 -0.67 3.55 19.82
N PRO A 151 -1.08 4.81 20.10
CA PRO A 151 -0.17 5.92 20.38
C PRO A 151 0.73 5.68 21.61
N TYR A 152 0.24 4.90 22.57
CA TYR A 152 0.99 4.53 23.78
C TYR A 152 1.72 3.18 23.67
N SER A 153 1.79 2.59 22.48
CA SER A 153 2.45 1.30 22.33
C SER A 153 3.96 1.43 22.30
N GLN A 154 4.58 0.85 23.31
CA GLN A 154 6.04 0.78 23.45
C GLN A 154 6.68 -0.12 22.39
N LEU A 155 5.91 -1.02 21.76
CA LEU A 155 6.39 -1.89 20.70
C LEU A 155 6.91 -1.09 19.49
N GLN A 156 6.31 0.08 19.21
CA GLN A 156 6.72 0.96 18.11
C GLN A 156 8.14 1.51 18.30
N GLN A 157 8.59 1.73 19.54
CA GLN A 157 9.91 2.27 19.84
C GLN A 157 11.03 1.27 19.48
N ILE A 158 10.78 -0.02 19.68
CA ILE A 158 11.68 -1.10 19.24
C ILE A 158 11.69 -1.24 17.69
N PHE A 159 10.57 -0.91 17.03
CA PHE A 159 10.38 -1.15 15.59
C PHE A 159 10.88 -0.03 14.69
N LYS A 160 10.61 1.22 15.08
CA LYS A 160 10.96 2.41 14.29
C LYS A 160 12.33 2.98 14.68
N HIS A 161 13.00 2.41 15.69
CA HIS A 161 14.29 2.89 16.19
C HIS A 161 14.28 4.40 16.49
N VAL A 162 13.15 4.89 17.02
CA VAL A 162 12.89 6.33 17.19
C VAL A 162 13.99 6.91 18.08
N GLY A 163 14.65 7.97 17.62
CA GLY A 163 15.76 8.63 18.32
C GLY A 163 17.15 8.05 18.04
N ILE A 164 17.29 6.76 17.69
CA ILE A 164 18.60 6.16 17.37
C ILE A 164 19.18 6.81 16.10
N GLY A 165 18.36 7.04 15.08
CA GLY A 165 18.78 7.70 13.84
C GLY A 165 19.32 9.12 14.06
N ALA A 166 18.77 9.87 15.01
CA ALA A 166 19.25 11.21 15.35
C ALA A 166 20.64 11.16 16.03
N VAL A 167 20.84 10.21 16.94
CA VAL A 167 22.14 9.97 17.60
C VAL A 167 23.19 9.53 16.57
N VAL A 168 22.84 8.62 15.66
CA VAL A 168 23.71 8.21 14.53
C VAL A 168 24.08 9.41 13.67
N GLY A 169 23.10 10.22 13.27
CA GLY A 169 23.31 11.41 12.44
C GLY A 169 24.22 12.43 13.11
N ALA A 170 24.01 12.70 14.41
CA ALA A 170 24.84 13.62 15.17
C ALA A 170 26.31 13.16 15.27
N ILE A 171 26.54 11.87 15.57
CA ILE A 171 27.91 11.32 15.65
C ILE A 171 28.58 11.34 14.27
N SER A 172 27.89 10.88 13.22
CA SER A 172 28.45 10.84 11.86
C SER A 172 28.79 12.22 11.34
N ARG A 173 27.94 13.22 11.59
CA ARG A 173 28.19 14.61 11.20
C ARG A 173 29.40 15.18 11.96
N ASN A 174 29.40 15.08 13.29
CA ASN A 174 30.46 15.69 14.10
C ASN A 174 31.82 15.01 13.88
N LEU A 175 31.86 13.69 13.64
CA LEU A 175 33.10 13.00 13.24
C LEU A 175 33.56 13.40 11.83
N GLY A 176 32.63 13.64 10.89
CA GLY A 176 32.94 14.16 9.56
C GLY A 176 33.54 15.56 9.62
N ASP A 177 32.92 16.48 10.36
CA ASP A 177 33.40 17.86 10.52
C ASP A 177 34.81 17.92 11.15
N LEU A 178 35.13 17.00 12.06
CA LEU A 178 36.47 16.89 12.66
C LEU A 178 37.50 16.26 11.71
N GLN A 179 37.06 15.49 10.71
CA GLN A 179 37.92 14.87 9.70
C GLN A 179 38.35 15.88 8.63
N ASP A 180 37.46 16.79 8.20
CA ASP A 180 37.78 17.87 7.26
C ASP A 180 38.78 18.88 7.86
N ARG A 181 38.75 19.08 9.18
CA ARG A 181 39.67 19.96 9.92
C ARG A 181 41.07 19.37 10.13
N GLN A 182 41.27 18.09 9.80
CA GLN A 182 42.58 17.44 9.82
C GLN A 182 43.38 17.66 8.52
N GLY A 183 42.83 18.43 7.57
CA GLY A 183 43.55 19.02 6.43
C GLY A 183 44.61 20.02 6.88
N SER A 184 45.80 19.50 7.09
CA SER A 184 46.97 20.08 7.71
C SER A 184 47.51 21.39 7.11
N TYR A 185 48.11 22.22 7.98
CA TYR A 185 49.15 23.22 7.65
C TYR A 185 50.51 22.58 7.28
N LEU A 186 50.60 21.25 7.14
CA LEU A 186 51.70 20.53 6.48
C LEU A 186 51.36 20.20 5.04
N SER A 187 52.38 20.32 4.19
CA SER A 187 52.39 20.08 2.75
C SER A 187 51.50 18.93 2.28
N ILE A 188 50.65 19.25 1.30
CA ILE A 188 49.71 18.38 0.58
C ILE A 188 50.41 17.21 -0.13
N TYR A 189 51.76 17.20 -0.17
CA TYR A 189 52.58 16.21 -0.85
C TYR A 189 53.15 15.11 0.07
N ASP A 190 53.03 15.23 1.39
CA ASP A 190 53.77 14.38 2.34
C ASP A 190 53.00 13.15 2.84
N GLN A 191 51.72 12.96 2.50
CA GLN A 191 50.94 11.80 2.97
C GLN A 191 50.15 11.11 1.84
N PRO A 192 50.20 9.77 1.74
CA PRO A 192 49.34 9.04 0.81
C PRO A 192 47.87 9.23 1.21
N PRO A 193 46.95 9.31 0.23
CA PRO A 193 45.53 9.53 0.52
C PRO A 193 44.96 8.34 1.29
N LEU A 194 44.77 8.51 2.60
CA LEU A 194 44.08 7.54 3.45
C LEU A 194 42.59 7.50 3.08
N PRO A 195 41.96 6.32 3.04
CA PRO A 195 40.54 6.19 2.72
C PRO A 195 39.68 7.01 3.72
N LEU A 196 38.90 7.93 3.17
CA LEU A 196 38.19 9.04 3.81
C LEU A 196 36.94 8.64 4.63
N GLN A 197 37.01 7.60 5.47
CA GLN A 197 35.87 7.21 6.32
C GLN A 197 36.35 6.64 7.66
N ASP A 198 35.90 7.24 8.78
CA ASP A 198 36.22 6.72 10.11
C ASP A 198 35.59 5.32 10.29
N PRO A 199 36.35 4.27 10.66
CA PRO A 199 35.87 2.88 10.69
C PRO A 199 34.68 2.67 11.64
N ILE A 200 34.50 3.56 12.62
CA ILE A 200 33.35 3.52 13.51
C ILE A 200 32.05 3.86 12.78
N ILE A 201 32.08 4.80 11.83
CA ILE A 201 30.90 5.19 11.03
C ILE A 201 30.42 3.98 10.20
N ASP A 202 31.34 3.25 9.57
CA ASP A 202 31.01 2.05 8.80
C ASP A 202 30.43 0.94 9.68
N SER A 203 31.00 0.76 10.88
CA SER A 203 30.49 -0.22 11.83
C SER A 203 29.09 0.12 12.34
N ILE A 204 28.79 1.42 12.54
CA ILE A 204 27.46 1.92 12.94
C ILE A 204 26.48 1.69 11.80
N LYS A 205 26.84 2.05 10.57
CA LYS A 205 26.00 1.82 9.39
C LYS A 205 25.65 0.34 9.22
N ALA A 206 26.66 -0.53 9.28
CA ALA A 206 26.46 -1.97 9.22
C ALA A 206 25.59 -2.50 10.39
N ALA A 207 25.70 -1.93 11.58
CA ALA A 207 24.85 -2.30 12.72
C ALA A 207 23.39 -1.84 12.54
N VAL A 208 23.17 -0.64 12.01
CA VAL A 208 21.84 -0.12 11.67
C VAL A 208 21.18 -0.96 10.57
N ASP A 209 21.93 -1.35 9.53
CA ASP A 209 21.42 -2.20 8.46
C ASP A 209 21.03 -3.59 8.98
N ARG A 210 21.87 -4.20 9.83
CA ARG A 210 21.55 -5.47 10.50
C ARG A 210 20.32 -5.36 11.38
N LEU A 211 20.20 -4.28 12.14
CA LEU A 211 19.05 -4.02 13.01
C LEU A 211 17.78 -3.84 12.19
N THR A 212 17.85 -3.11 11.08
CA THR A 212 16.76 -2.94 10.12
C THR A 212 16.31 -4.31 9.61
N HIS A 213 17.22 -5.14 9.09
CA HIS A 213 16.89 -6.51 8.67
C HIS A 213 16.30 -7.38 9.80
N SER A 214 16.81 -7.24 11.03
CA SER A 214 16.33 -7.94 12.23
C SER A 214 15.01 -7.40 12.79
N THR A 215 14.56 -6.24 12.32
CA THR A 215 13.23 -5.70 12.62
C THR A 215 12.28 -5.80 11.43
N ASN A 216 12.78 -6.00 10.20
CA ASN A 216 12.01 -6.07 8.96
C ASN A 216 10.89 -7.11 8.97
N PHE A 217 11.02 -8.26 9.64
CA PHE A 217 9.89 -9.20 9.76
C PHE A 217 8.75 -8.64 10.64
N LEU A 218 9.09 -7.93 11.70
CA LEU A 218 8.11 -7.34 12.60
C LEU A 218 7.56 -6.04 12.02
N ASN A 219 8.37 -5.28 11.27
CA ASN A 219 7.92 -4.17 10.43
C ASN A 219 7.07 -4.66 9.27
N PHE A 220 7.37 -5.80 8.64
CA PHE A 220 6.55 -6.44 7.62
C PHE A 220 5.21 -6.90 8.20
N LEU A 221 5.20 -7.50 9.40
CA LEU A 221 3.95 -7.85 10.08
C LEU A 221 3.18 -6.61 10.56
N ALA A 222 3.87 -5.59 11.05
CA ALA A 222 3.25 -4.32 11.42
C ALA A 222 2.72 -3.59 10.18
N GLN A 223 3.46 -3.58 9.07
CA GLN A 223 3.07 -3.01 7.78
C GLN A 223 1.92 -3.82 7.18
N HIS A 224 1.93 -5.14 7.21
CA HIS A 224 0.76 -5.94 6.85
C HIS A 224 -0.45 -5.64 7.73
N ALA A 225 -0.23 -5.33 9.01
CA ALA A 225 -1.30 -4.93 9.92
C ALA A 225 -1.74 -3.45 9.77
N LEU A 226 -0.86 -2.57 9.27
CA LEU A 226 -1.03 -1.12 9.09
C LEU A 226 -1.55 -0.77 7.69
N ILE A 227 -1.05 -1.43 6.65
CA ILE A 227 -1.52 -1.35 5.27
C ILE A 227 -2.93 -1.95 5.16
N MET A 228 -3.32 -2.81 6.10
CA MET A 228 -4.72 -3.24 6.29
C MET A 228 -5.68 -2.14 6.79
N GLN A 229 -5.22 -0.88 6.87
CA GLN A 229 -6.09 0.27 7.13
C GLN A 229 -6.75 0.81 5.84
N ASP A 230 -6.28 0.43 4.65
CA ASP A 230 -6.95 0.70 3.37
C ASP A 230 -6.89 -0.56 2.47
N GLU A 231 -8.05 -1.17 2.28
CA GLU A 231 -8.40 -2.16 1.25
C GLU A 231 -7.58 -3.47 1.14
N LEU A 232 -8.32 -4.60 1.24
CA LEU A 232 -8.03 -5.99 0.79
C LEU A 232 -7.51 -7.02 1.83
N PRO A 233 -7.83 -8.33 1.61
CA PRO A 233 -7.93 -9.36 2.64
C PRO A 233 -6.57 -9.94 3.06
N ALA A 234 -6.57 -10.55 4.26
CA ALA A 234 -5.40 -11.06 4.97
C ALA A 234 -4.48 -11.99 4.15
N PRO A 235 -3.15 -11.93 4.34
CA PRO A 235 -2.27 -12.97 3.83
C PRO A 235 -2.34 -14.18 4.77
N VAL A 236 -2.86 -15.29 4.25
CA VAL A 236 -2.71 -16.62 4.86
C VAL A 236 -1.38 -17.19 4.34
N GLU A 237 -0.38 -17.33 5.21
CA GLU A 237 0.83 -18.08 4.89
C GLU A 237 0.49 -19.58 4.81
N GLU A 238 0.60 -20.10 3.58
CA GLU A 238 0.91 -21.46 3.14
C GLU A 238 0.74 -22.62 4.15
N GLU A 239 -0.42 -23.27 4.09
CA GLU A 239 -0.45 -24.73 3.97
C GLU A 239 -1.23 -25.11 2.71
N ALA A 240 -0.50 -25.64 1.74
CA ALA A 240 -0.91 -26.36 0.54
C ALA A 240 -2.41 -26.74 0.46
N LYS A 241 -3.23 -25.85 -0.11
CA LYS A 241 -4.38 -26.21 -0.94
C LYS A 241 -4.47 -25.21 -2.10
N ASP A 242 -4.40 -25.73 -3.32
CA ASP A 242 -4.74 -25.06 -4.58
C ASP A 242 -6.15 -24.43 -4.53
N GLN A 243 -6.32 -23.27 -3.89
CA GLN A 243 -7.49 -22.44 -4.10
C GLN A 243 -7.25 -21.54 -5.32
N LYS A 244 -7.49 -22.20 -6.45
CA LYS A 244 -7.35 -21.79 -7.84
C LYS A 244 -7.89 -20.39 -8.12
N TYR A 245 -6.97 -19.44 -8.28
CA TYR A 245 -7.12 -18.42 -9.31
C TYR A 245 -7.39 -19.12 -10.65
N HIS A 246 -8.52 -18.80 -11.29
CA HIS A 246 -8.89 -19.37 -12.57
C HIS A 246 -8.36 -18.47 -13.68
N PHE A 247 -7.24 -18.87 -14.29
CA PHE A 247 -6.64 -18.15 -15.43
C PHE A 247 -7.65 -17.85 -16.54
N MET A 248 -8.58 -18.77 -16.81
CA MET A 248 -9.66 -18.53 -17.79
C MET A 248 -10.58 -17.38 -17.41
N SER A 249 -10.91 -17.19 -16.13
CA SER A 249 -11.74 -16.07 -15.70
C SER A 249 -11.00 -14.73 -15.86
N LEU A 250 -9.69 -14.69 -15.63
CA LEU A 250 -8.89 -13.49 -15.94
C LEU A 250 -8.81 -13.24 -17.46
N LEU A 251 -8.60 -14.30 -18.25
CA LEU A 251 -8.56 -14.18 -19.71
C LEU A 251 -9.88 -13.65 -20.26
N LEU A 252 -11.01 -14.18 -19.81
CA LEU A 252 -12.34 -13.67 -20.15
C LEU A 252 -12.48 -12.19 -19.76
N ASN A 253 -12.01 -11.81 -18.58
CA ASN A 253 -12.02 -10.42 -18.12
C ASN A 253 -11.16 -9.49 -19.03
N LEU A 254 -10.00 -9.96 -19.47
CA LEU A 254 -9.12 -9.25 -20.42
C LEU A 254 -9.76 -9.11 -21.80
N VAL A 255 -10.36 -10.20 -22.31
CA VAL A 255 -11.07 -10.22 -23.59
C VAL A 255 -12.29 -9.31 -23.56
N ASN A 256 -13.04 -9.28 -22.45
CA ASN A 256 -14.14 -8.33 -22.24
C ASN A 256 -13.67 -6.88 -22.43
N THR A 257 -12.56 -6.54 -21.78
CA THR A 257 -11.96 -5.20 -21.87
C THR A 257 -11.51 -4.89 -23.29
N PHE A 258 -10.86 -5.84 -23.96
CA PHE A 258 -10.45 -5.68 -25.35
C PHE A 258 -11.66 -5.44 -26.28
N LEU A 259 -12.67 -6.32 -26.24
CA LEU A 259 -13.86 -6.21 -27.08
C LEU A 259 -14.65 -4.91 -26.83
N TYR A 260 -14.77 -4.51 -25.56
CA TYR A 260 -15.37 -3.22 -25.20
C TYR A 260 -14.61 -2.05 -25.86
N MET A 261 -13.28 -2.06 -25.78
CA MET A 261 -12.47 -0.99 -26.34
C MET A 261 -12.51 -0.94 -27.86
N VAL A 262 -12.50 -2.10 -28.52
CA VAL A 262 -12.72 -2.17 -29.97
C VAL A 262 -14.10 -1.59 -30.32
N ASN A 263 -15.15 -1.97 -29.59
CA ASN A 263 -16.51 -1.48 -29.85
C ASN A 263 -16.64 0.04 -29.67
N THR A 264 -16.08 0.59 -28.58
CA THR A 264 -16.11 2.03 -28.30
C THR A 264 -15.40 2.82 -29.40
N TYR A 265 -14.23 2.37 -29.85
CA TYR A 265 -13.46 3.09 -30.86
C TYR A 265 -13.94 2.83 -32.31
N ILE A 266 -14.88 1.90 -32.50
CA ILE A 266 -15.67 1.80 -33.73
C ILE A 266 -16.85 2.78 -33.69
N ILE A 267 -17.61 2.80 -32.59
CA ILE A 267 -18.87 3.55 -32.48
C ILE A 267 -18.63 5.06 -32.32
N VAL A 268 -17.67 5.47 -31.49
CA VAL A 268 -17.47 6.89 -31.15
C VAL A 268 -17.19 7.75 -32.39
N PRO A 269 -16.28 7.37 -33.31
CA PRO A 269 -16.01 8.17 -34.51
C PRO A 269 -17.12 8.09 -35.56
N THR A 270 -17.86 6.98 -35.66
CA THR A 270 -18.90 6.77 -36.70
C THR A 270 -20.29 7.24 -36.27
N ALA A 271 -20.52 7.50 -34.98
CA ALA A 271 -21.81 7.95 -34.47
C ALA A 271 -22.27 9.27 -35.11
N ASP A 272 -21.32 10.16 -35.39
CA ASP A 272 -21.61 11.47 -35.98
C ASP A 272 -21.95 11.34 -37.48
N ASP A 273 -21.21 10.50 -38.22
CA ASP A 273 -21.50 10.14 -39.62
C ASP A 273 -22.84 9.42 -39.78
N TYR A 274 -23.19 8.55 -38.83
CA TYR A 274 -24.47 7.85 -38.78
C TYR A 274 -25.64 8.82 -38.57
N ALA A 275 -25.47 9.80 -37.67
CA ALA A 275 -26.47 10.84 -37.46
C ALA A 275 -26.67 11.72 -38.70
N MET A 276 -25.58 12.13 -39.37
CA MET A 276 -25.68 12.89 -40.62
C MET A 276 -26.36 12.09 -41.73
N SER A 277 -26.04 10.80 -41.86
CA SER A 277 -26.63 9.90 -42.86
C SER A 277 -28.13 9.64 -42.67
N LEU A 278 -28.61 9.73 -41.42
CA LEU A 278 -30.03 9.63 -41.07
C LEU A 278 -30.82 10.93 -41.32
N GLY A 279 -30.18 12.00 -41.78
CA GLY A 279 -30.83 13.30 -42.03
C GLY A 279 -31.22 14.03 -40.74
N ALA A 280 -30.51 13.76 -39.64
CA ALA A 280 -30.84 14.29 -38.33
C ALA A 280 -30.56 15.80 -38.20
N ALA A 281 -31.57 16.58 -37.83
CA ALA A 281 -31.39 17.96 -37.37
C ALA A 281 -30.68 18.01 -36.00
N ALA A 282 -30.13 19.17 -35.62
CA ALA A 282 -29.37 19.42 -34.37
C ALA A 282 -30.07 18.96 -33.06
N THR A 283 -31.36 18.62 -33.10
CA THR A 283 -32.14 18.02 -32.00
C THR A 283 -31.76 16.56 -31.69
N VAL A 284 -31.05 15.86 -32.58
CA VAL A 284 -30.61 14.46 -32.39
C VAL A 284 -29.29 14.35 -31.61
N CYS A 285 -28.61 15.47 -31.33
CA CYS A 285 -27.48 15.50 -30.39
C CYS A 285 -27.83 14.88 -29.03
N ALA A 286 -29.08 15.07 -28.57
CA ALA A 286 -29.56 14.43 -27.34
C ALA A 286 -29.59 12.90 -27.45
N VAL A 287 -29.99 12.35 -28.60
CA VAL A 287 -30.01 10.89 -28.84
C VAL A 287 -28.60 10.33 -28.91
N LEU A 288 -27.65 11.06 -29.53
CA LEU A 288 -26.23 10.68 -29.55
C LEU A 288 -25.62 10.69 -28.14
N LEU A 289 -25.88 11.73 -27.35
CA LEU A 289 -25.43 11.83 -25.97
C LEU A 289 -26.02 10.72 -25.09
N VAL A 290 -27.30 10.40 -25.27
CA VAL A 290 -27.96 9.28 -24.58
C VAL A 290 -27.36 7.94 -25.02
N GLY A 291 -27.09 7.76 -26.32
CA GLY A 291 -26.40 6.56 -26.83
C GLY A 291 -24.99 6.41 -26.24
N ARG A 292 -24.23 7.50 -26.16
CA ARG A 292 -22.90 7.55 -25.52
C ARG A 292 -23.00 7.25 -24.01
N LEU A 293 -24.02 7.76 -23.33
CA LEU A 293 -24.28 7.44 -21.92
C LEU A 293 -24.54 5.94 -21.73
N PHE A 294 -25.38 5.32 -22.54
CA PHE A 294 -25.65 3.87 -22.45
C PHE A 294 -24.43 3.02 -22.83
N CYS A 295 -23.65 3.42 -23.83
CA CYS A 295 -22.37 2.78 -24.16
C CYS A 295 -21.34 2.91 -23.00
N GLY A 296 -21.39 4.03 -22.26
CA GLY A 296 -20.59 4.26 -21.06
C GLY A 296 -21.08 3.47 -19.83
N LEU A 297 -22.38 3.37 -19.60
CA LEU A 297 -22.97 2.57 -18.51
C LEU A 297 -22.73 1.06 -18.72
N GLY A 298 -22.71 0.61 -19.98
CA GLY A 298 -22.28 -0.73 -20.36
C GLY A 298 -20.77 -0.98 -20.21
N SER A 299 -19.98 0.03 -19.80
CA SER A 299 -18.54 -0.11 -19.56
C SER A 299 -18.29 -0.96 -18.32
N ALA A 300 -17.99 -2.23 -18.55
CA ALA A 300 -17.53 -3.12 -17.48
C ALA A 300 -16.11 -2.78 -16.98
N ARG A 301 -15.48 -1.67 -17.40
CA ARG A 301 -14.09 -1.33 -17.02
C ARG A 301 -13.88 -1.27 -15.51
N ALA A 302 -14.79 -0.65 -14.76
CA ALA A 302 -14.71 -0.58 -13.31
C ALA A 302 -14.88 -1.97 -12.66
N VAL A 303 -15.82 -2.76 -13.18
CA VAL A 303 -16.09 -4.14 -12.74
C VAL A 303 -14.89 -5.04 -13.02
N ASN A 304 -14.30 -4.95 -14.20
CA ASN A 304 -13.14 -5.74 -14.62
C ASN A 304 -11.89 -5.40 -13.81
N ARG A 305 -11.69 -4.12 -13.46
CA ARG A 305 -10.62 -3.68 -12.55
C ARG A 305 -10.85 -4.18 -11.12
N ARG A 306 -12.08 -4.10 -10.64
CA ARG A 306 -12.46 -4.64 -9.33
C ARG A 306 -12.26 -6.16 -9.27
N TYR A 307 -12.62 -6.88 -10.34
CA TYR A 307 -12.34 -8.31 -10.46
C TYR A 307 -10.85 -8.62 -10.32
N ILE A 308 -9.97 -7.85 -10.97
CA ILE A 308 -8.51 -8.03 -10.83
C ILE A 308 -8.08 -7.77 -9.39
N SER A 309 -8.59 -6.70 -8.76
CA SER A 309 -8.26 -6.37 -7.37
C SER A 309 -8.69 -7.47 -6.38
N ASP A 310 -9.92 -7.97 -6.55
CA ASP A 310 -10.57 -8.87 -5.60
C ASP A 310 -10.17 -10.34 -5.82
N CYS A 311 -9.91 -10.76 -7.07
CA CYS A 311 -9.78 -12.17 -7.45
C CYS A 311 -8.36 -12.57 -7.88
N VAL A 312 -7.46 -11.61 -8.17
CA VAL A 312 -6.09 -11.90 -8.60
C VAL A 312 -5.13 -11.80 -7.41
N PRO A 313 -4.30 -12.82 -7.17
CA PRO A 313 -3.28 -12.80 -6.11
C PRO A 313 -2.33 -11.61 -6.27
N LEU A 314 -1.92 -11.01 -5.14
CA LEU A 314 -1.03 -9.83 -5.09
C LEU A 314 0.21 -10.00 -5.97
N LYS A 315 0.87 -11.16 -5.90
CA LYS A 315 2.10 -11.49 -6.66
C LYS A 315 1.99 -11.31 -8.18
N ILE A 316 0.79 -11.49 -8.76
CA ILE A 316 0.55 -11.36 -10.21
C ILE A 316 -0.43 -10.22 -10.51
N ARG A 317 -0.85 -9.44 -9.52
CA ARG A 317 -1.88 -8.41 -9.66
C ARG A 317 -1.38 -7.25 -10.51
N MET A 318 -0.13 -6.82 -10.31
CA MET A 318 0.50 -5.81 -11.17
C MET A 318 0.61 -6.30 -12.62
N GLN A 319 1.01 -7.57 -12.83
CA GLN A 319 1.07 -8.16 -14.16
C GLN A 319 -0.33 -8.26 -14.82
N ALA A 320 -1.36 -8.66 -14.08
CA ALA A 320 -2.74 -8.71 -14.56
C ALA A 320 -3.29 -7.32 -14.86
N SER A 321 -2.92 -6.31 -14.06
CA SER A 321 -3.29 -4.91 -14.28
C SER A 321 -2.58 -4.33 -15.50
N ALA A 322 -1.29 -4.62 -15.68
CA ALA A 322 -0.56 -4.30 -16.90
C ALA A 322 -1.18 -5.00 -18.13
N GLY A 323 -1.56 -6.26 -18.00
CA GLY A 323 -2.32 -7.00 -19.02
C GLY A 323 -3.65 -6.33 -19.38
N PHE A 324 -4.40 -5.84 -18.39
CA PHE A 324 -5.65 -5.11 -18.59
C PHE A 324 -5.45 -3.80 -19.35
N VAL A 325 -4.40 -3.04 -19.01
CA VAL A 325 -4.06 -1.79 -19.70
C VAL A 325 -3.60 -2.09 -21.13
N SER A 326 -2.80 -3.13 -21.34
CA SER A 326 -2.37 -3.59 -22.67
C SER A 326 -3.54 -4.07 -23.53
N ALA A 327 -4.46 -4.87 -22.98
CA ALA A 327 -5.68 -5.29 -23.68
C ALA A 327 -6.57 -4.09 -24.03
N SER A 328 -6.65 -3.09 -23.15
CA SER A 328 -7.35 -1.83 -23.45
C SER A 328 -6.70 -1.07 -24.60
N ALA A 329 -5.36 -0.93 -24.58
CA ALA A 329 -4.61 -0.24 -25.62
C ALA A 329 -4.67 -0.93 -26.98
N LEU A 330 -4.57 -2.27 -26.98
CA LEU A 330 -4.80 -3.08 -28.17
C LEU A 330 -6.21 -2.85 -28.72
N GLY A 331 -7.23 -2.80 -27.86
CA GLY A 331 -8.60 -2.53 -28.32
C GLY A 331 -8.77 -1.13 -28.91
N MET A 332 -8.12 -0.10 -28.35
CA MET A 332 -8.10 1.26 -28.90
C MET A 332 -7.48 1.31 -30.30
N ALA A 333 -6.43 0.51 -30.55
CA ALA A 333 -5.81 0.42 -31.87
C ALA A 333 -6.66 -0.41 -32.85
N CYS A 334 -7.13 -1.59 -32.42
CA CYS A 334 -7.87 -2.51 -33.27
C CYS A 334 -9.23 -1.98 -33.72
N GLY A 335 -9.91 -1.15 -32.93
CA GLY A 335 -11.21 -0.57 -33.29
C GLY A 335 -11.19 0.19 -34.62
N PRO A 336 -10.40 1.27 -34.76
CA PRO A 336 -10.31 2.04 -35.99
C PRO A 336 -9.75 1.21 -37.15
N ALA A 337 -8.77 0.34 -36.89
CA ALA A 337 -8.23 -0.55 -37.92
C ALA A 337 -9.30 -1.50 -38.50
N LEU A 338 -10.15 -2.09 -37.64
CA LEU A 338 -11.24 -2.96 -38.07
C LEU A 338 -12.29 -2.17 -38.86
N ALA A 339 -12.65 -0.97 -38.40
CA ALA A 339 -13.58 -0.09 -39.11
C ALA A 339 -13.04 0.32 -40.51
N GLY A 340 -11.75 0.63 -40.62
CA GLY A 340 -11.11 0.98 -41.90
C GLY A 340 -10.94 -0.20 -42.86
N LEU A 341 -10.89 -1.44 -42.37
CA LEU A 341 -10.83 -2.64 -43.21
C LEU A 341 -12.22 -3.13 -43.67
N LEU A 342 -13.27 -2.84 -42.90
CA LEU A 342 -14.64 -3.30 -43.14
C LEU A 342 -15.48 -2.26 -43.91
N GLN A 343 -14.97 -1.80 -45.05
CA GLN A 343 -15.64 -0.81 -45.92
C GLN A 343 -16.43 -1.45 -47.08
N PHE A 344 -16.93 -2.68 -46.90
CA PHE A 344 -17.63 -3.39 -47.96
C PHE A 344 -19.11 -3.01 -48.03
N ASP A 345 -19.58 -2.72 -49.24
CA ASP A 345 -20.99 -2.43 -49.50
C ASP A 345 -21.69 -3.63 -50.13
N PHE A 346 -22.65 -4.22 -49.41
CA PHE A 346 -23.51 -5.28 -49.93
C PHE A 346 -24.88 -5.28 -49.24
N LYS A 347 -25.88 -5.86 -49.91
CA LYS A 347 -27.25 -5.97 -49.40
C LYS A 347 -27.62 -7.43 -49.18
N ILE A 348 -28.04 -7.76 -47.97
CA ILE A 348 -28.66 -9.06 -47.65
C ILE A 348 -30.12 -8.79 -47.27
N TYR A 349 -31.05 -9.24 -48.10
CA TYR A 349 -32.48 -8.94 -47.99
C TYR A 349 -32.76 -7.43 -47.87
N LYS A 350 -33.32 -6.97 -46.74
CA LYS A 350 -33.64 -5.56 -46.44
C LYS A 350 -32.55 -4.84 -45.63
N LEU A 351 -31.46 -5.53 -45.26
CA LEU A 351 -30.37 -4.96 -44.48
C LEU A 351 -29.22 -4.55 -45.41
N THR A 352 -28.87 -3.27 -45.37
CA THR A 352 -27.67 -2.71 -46.00
C THR A 352 -26.49 -2.87 -45.06
N PHE A 353 -25.45 -3.55 -45.54
CA PHE A 353 -24.15 -3.58 -44.88
C PHE A 353 -23.26 -2.63 -45.66
N ASN A 354 -22.78 -1.61 -44.95
CA ASN A 354 -21.89 -0.57 -45.47
C ASN A 354 -20.79 -0.29 -44.44
N GLN A 355 -19.89 0.63 -44.77
CA GLN A 355 -18.79 1.05 -43.91
C GLN A 355 -19.20 1.43 -42.47
N ASP A 356 -20.40 1.99 -42.28
CA ASP A 356 -20.86 2.45 -40.95
C ASP A 356 -21.53 1.34 -40.13
N THR A 357 -22.17 0.38 -40.79
CA THR A 357 -22.99 -0.66 -40.13
C THR A 357 -22.26 -2.00 -40.02
N LEU A 358 -21.41 -2.34 -40.98
CA LEU A 358 -20.71 -3.63 -41.05
C LEU A 358 -19.80 -3.89 -39.84
N PRO A 359 -18.99 -2.92 -39.36
CA PRO A 359 -18.21 -3.10 -38.13
C PRO A 359 -19.08 -3.41 -36.91
N GLY A 360 -20.25 -2.78 -36.78
CA GLY A 360 -21.20 -3.03 -35.69
C GLY A 360 -21.79 -4.44 -35.71
N TRP A 361 -22.11 -4.97 -36.89
CA TRP A 361 -22.56 -6.36 -37.05
C TRP A 361 -21.48 -7.37 -36.70
N VAL A 362 -20.23 -7.12 -37.10
CA VAL A 362 -19.08 -7.96 -36.71
C VAL A 362 -18.90 -7.96 -35.19
N MET A 363 -19.01 -6.80 -34.54
CA MET A 363 -18.95 -6.71 -33.08
C MET A 363 -20.13 -7.41 -32.40
N THR A 364 -21.32 -7.35 -32.97
CA THR A 364 -22.50 -8.08 -32.45
C THR A 364 -22.25 -9.59 -32.43
N LEU A 365 -21.68 -10.14 -33.51
CA LEU A 365 -21.30 -11.56 -33.56
C LEU A 365 -20.19 -11.88 -32.54
N ALA A 366 -19.17 -11.02 -32.44
CA ALA A 366 -18.07 -11.21 -31.48
C ALA A 366 -18.57 -11.22 -30.02
N TRP A 367 -19.50 -10.32 -29.67
CA TRP A 367 -20.14 -10.28 -28.35
C TRP A 367 -21.00 -11.51 -28.08
N LEU A 368 -21.72 -12.02 -29.08
CA LEU A 368 -22.51 -13.25 -28.95
C LEU A 368 -21.59 -14.46 -28.68
N LEU A 369 -20.51 -14.60 -29.44
CA LEU A 369 -19.51 -15.65 -29.21
C LEU A 369 -18.86 -15.53 -27.83
N TYR A 370 -18.52 -14.30 -27.42
CA TYR A 370 -17.98 -14.04 -26.10
C TYR A 370 -18.97 -14.39 -24.99
N LEU A 371 -20.26 -14.09 -25.15
CA LEU A 371 -21.30 -14.43 -24.17
C LEU A 371 -21.41 -15.94 -23.99
N ILE A 372 -21.40 -16.70 -25.08
CA ILE A 372 -21.38 -18.17 -25.04
C ILE A 372 -20.11 -18.66 -24.33
N TRP A 373 -18.95 -18.09 -24.66
CA TRP A 373 -17.68 -18.48 -24.05
C TRP A 373 -17.63 -18.17 -22.55
N LEU A 374 -18.12 -16.99 -22.15
CA LEU A 374 -18.25 -16.59 -20.75
C LEU A 374 -19.17 -17.55 -19.99
N TRP A 375 -20.33 -17.90 -20.57
CA TRP A 375 -21.27 -18.79 -19.90
C TRP A 375 -20.69 -20.19 -19.64
N ILE A 376 -19.88 -20.71 -20.56
CA ILE A 376 -19.28 -22.05 -20.45
C ILE A 376 -18.04 -22.05 -19.55
N SER A 377 -17.18 -21.03 -19.66
CA SER A 377 -15.82 -21.06 -19.12
C SER A 377 -15.62 -20.21 -17.87
N PHE A 378 -16.53 -19.29 -17.57
CA PHE A 378 -16.41 -18.44 -16.38
C PHE A 378 -16.68 -19.25 -15.12
N LYS A 379 -15.82 -19.08 -14.12
CA LYS A 379 -15.98 -19.69 -12.81
C LYS A 379 -15.82 -18.66 -11.71
N GLU A 380 -16.84 -18.58 -10.86
CA GLU A 380 -16.89 -17.68 -9.72
C GLU A 380 -15.81 -18.10 -8.68
N PRO A 381 -14.96 -17.18 -8.22
CA PRO A 381 -14.02 -17.45 -7.15
C PRO A 381 -14.76 -17.64 -5.82
N VAL A 382 -14.38 -18.66 -5.04
CA VAL A 382 -15.01 -18.96 -3.75
C VAL A 382 -14.70 -17.84 -2.75
N ARG A 383 -15.74 -17.10 -2.32
CA ARG A 383 -15.64 -16.13 -1.23
C ARG A 383 -15.62 -16.91 0.10
N THR A 384 -14.49 -16.92 0.80
CA THR A 384 -14.40 -17.52 2.14
C THR A 384 -15.32 -16.77 3.12
N ALA A 385 -16.24 -17.49 3.76
CA ALA A 385 -17.24 -17.04 4.74
C ALA A 385 -16.69 -16.45 6.07
N GLY A 386 -15.43 -16.00 6.09
CA GLY A 386 -14.78 -15.43 7.29
C GLY A 386 -15.21 -14.00 7.64
N ASN A 387 -16.08 -13.37 6.84
CA ASN A 387 -16.54 -12.01 7.09
C ASN A 387 -17.76 -11.93 8.02
N ASP A 388 -18.58 -12.99 8.14
CA ASP A 388 -19.82 -12.94 8.94
C ASP A 388 -19.56 -13.13 10.45
N GLU A 389 -18.51 -13.87 10.85
CA GLU A 389 -18.16 -14.03 12.28
C GLU A 389 -17.42 -12.82 12.88
N LEU A 390 -16.73 -12.04 12.03
CA LEU A 390 -16.08 -10.79 12.45
C LEU A 390 -17.10 -9.69 12.77
N GLU A 391 -18.30 -9.78 12.20
CA GLU A 391 -19.36 -8.77 12.35
C GLU A 391 -20.05 -8.79 13.72
N ASN A 392 -20.08 -9.95 14.39
CA ASN A 392 -20.67 -10.08 15.71
C ASN A 392 -19.73 -9.69 16.87
N GLY A 393 -18.42 -9.56 16.61
CA GLY A 393 -17.42 -9.22 17.63
C GLY A 393 -17.27 -7.72 17.95
N VAL A 394 -17.87 -6.84 17.13
CA VAL A 394 -17.76 -5.37 17.24
C VAL A 394 -18.90 -4.76 18.10
N LYS A 395 -19.78 -5.58 18.67
CA LYS A 395 -21.03 -5.14 19.35
C LYS A 395 -20.89 -4.59 20.78
N GLN A 396 -19.78 -3.94 21.18
CA GLN A 396 -19.74 -3.28 22.50
C GLN A 396 -19.15 -1.86 22.41
N PRO A 397 -19.95 -0.80 22.65
CA PRO A 397 -19.42 0.55 22.82
C PRO A 397 -18.68 0.62 24.16
N LEU A 398 -17.38 0.89 24.06
CA LEU A 398 -16.49 1.27 25.16
C LEU A 398 -16.73 2.74 25.51
N LEU A 399 -17.62 3.07 26.45
CA LEU A 399 -17.53 4.33 27.24
C LEU A 399 -18.26 4.20 28.59
N ILE A 400 -17.51 3.78 29.61
CA ILE A 400 -17.71 4.04 31.06
C ILE A 400 -16.28 4.30 31.54
N SER A 401 -15.87 5.36 32.22
CA SER A 401 -16.48 6.53 32.86
C SER A 401 -15.32 7.49 33.19
N SER A 402 -15.63 8.76 33.52
CA SER A 402 -14.98 9.65 34.52
C SER A 402 -15.05 11.09 34.01
N ARG A 403 -15.51 12.12 34.74
CA ARG A 403 -15.84 12.26 36.16
C ARG A 403 -16.43 13.67 36.40
N ASN A 404 -17.50 13.69 37.21
CA ASN A 404 -17.97 14.66 38.22
C ASN A 404 -18.06 16.19 38.01
N SER A 405 -19.22 16.67 38.50
CA SER A 405 -19.44 17.73 39.51
C SER A 405 -20.07 19.04 39.05
N GLU A 406 -21.22 19.30 39.68
CA GLU A 406 -21.76 20.57 40.18
C GLU A 406 -23.00 21.18 39.51
N GLU A 407 -23.88 21.61 40.42
CA GLU A 407 -25.27 22.05 40.33
C GLU A 407 -25.41 23.46 39.74
N LYS A 408 -26.52 23.73 39.03
CA LYS A 408 -27.56 24.71 39.43
C LYS A 408 -28.62 24.94 38.34
N GLU A 409 -29.85 25.10 38.82
CA GLU A 409 -31.07 25.54 38.14
C GLU A 409 -31.01 27.02 37.70
N GLY A 410 -31.83 27.41 36.72
CA GLY A 410 -32.29 28.80 36.55
C GLY A 410 -32.43 29.32 35.10
N ASP A 411 -33.66 29.21 34.58
CA ASP A 411 -34.44 30.04 33.64
C ASP A 411 -33.85 31.16 32.73
N GLU A 412 -34.47 31.17 31.54
CA GLU A 412 -34.95 32.29 30.68
C GLU A 412 -34.01 33.06 29.73
N ASP A 413 -34.35 32.87 28.44
CA ASP A 413 -34.48 33.80 27.30
C ASP A 413 -33.29 34.60 26.72
N GLY A 414 -33.17 34.53 25.39
CA GLY A 414 -32.58 35.60 24.57
C GLY A 414 -31.87 35.17 23.28
N ASP A 415 -32.66 35.00 22.22
CA ASP A 415 -32.37 35.29 20.80
C ASP A 415 -31.18 34.67 20.02
N GLN A 416 -31.58 33.97 18.95
CA GLN A 416 -31.09 33.99 17.57
C GLN A 416 -29.58 33.95 17.32
N ASP A 417 -29.10 32.83 16.76
CA ASP A 417 -28.53 32.82 15.41
C ASP A 417 -28.43 31.40 14.84
N GLN A 418 -28.57 31.31 13.52
CA GLN A 418 -28.68 30.10 12.69
C GLN A 418 -27.44 29.21 12.75
N GLU A 419 -27.59 27.93 13.11
CA GLU A 419 -26.61 26.90 12.79
C GLU A 419 -27.26 25.55 12.42
N PHE A 420 -26.81 25.04 11.26
CA PHE A 420 -26.80 23.68 10.74
C PHE A 420 -27.64 22.60 11.45
N ASP A 421 -28.66 22.09 10.73
CA ASP A 421 -29.39 20.87 11.04
C ASP A 421 -28.49 19.63 10.83
N ASP A 422 -27.72 19.26 11.86
CA ASP A 422 -27.09 17.94 12.00
C ASP A 422 -28.08 17.00 12.69
N GLY A 423 -28.92 16.36 11.88
CA GLY A 423 -29.77 15.25 12.33
C GLY A 423 -28.91 14.07 12.78
N GLU A 424 -28.96 13.76 14.08
CA GLU A 424 -28.42 12.54 14.69
C GLU A 424 -29.01 11.29 14.02
N GLU A 425 -28.24 10.64 13.13
CA GLU A 425 -28.54 9.27 12.70
C GLU A 425 -27.86 8.27 13.64
N THR A 426 -28.69 7.49 14.33
CA THR A 426 -28.32 6.40 15.23
C THR A 426 -27.23 5.45 14.66
N PRO A 427 -26.33 4.87 15.49
CA PRO A 427 -25.15 4.11 15.02
C PRO A 427 -25.46 2.75 14.37
N GLY A 428 -26.74 2.44 14.12
CA GLY A 428 -27.21 1.15 13.62
C GLY A 428 -27.41 1.07 12.09
N GLU A 429 -27.42 2.19 11.37
CA GLU A 429 -27.80 2.20 9.95
C GLU A 429 -26.64 2.31 8.95
N SER A 430 -25.40 2.51 9.40
CA SER A 430 -24.24 2.78 8.51
C SER A 430 -23.77 1.61 7.64
N ARG A 431 -24.44 0.45 7.66
CA ARG A 431 -24.00 -0.78 6.97
C ARG A 431 -25.00 -1.36 5.96
N LYS A 432 -26.00 -0.60 5.55
CA LYS A 432 -26.81 -0.99 4.39
C LYS A 432 -26.05 -0.60 3.11
N PRO A 433 -26.02 -1.44 2.06
CA PRO A 433 -25.54 -0.99 0.74
C PRO A 433 -26.33 0.26 0.37
N ALA A 434 -25.63 1.31 -0.07
CA ALA A 434 -26.25 2.58 -0.43
C ALA A 434 -27.43 2.33 -1.39
N THR A 435 -28.65 2.55 -0.90
CA THR A 435 -29.88 2.29 -1.65
C THR A 435 -30.18 3.37 -2.69
N SER A 436 -29.41 4.46 -2.66
CA SER A 436 -29.54 5.58 -3.58
C SER A 436 -28.18 6.25 -3.87
N LEU A 437 -28.03 6.81 -5.07
CA LEU A 437 -26.86 7.57 -5.51
C LEU A 437 -26.53 8.74 -4.57
N ALA A 438 -27.55 9.38 -3.98
CA ALA A 438 -27.38 10.46 -3.02
C ALA A 438 -26.75 9.97 -1.69
N SER A 439 -27.15 8.79 -1.21
CA SER A 439 -26.57 8.17 -0.02
C SER A 439 -25.12 7.74 -0.24
N ALA A 440 -24.81 7.20 -1.42
CA ALA A 440 -23.43 6.87 -1.80
C ALA A 440 -22.54 8.12 -1.86
N TYR A 441 -23.06 9.23 -2.40
CA TYR A 441 -22.30 10.48 -2.49
C TYR A 441 -22.06 11.13 -1.11
N ARG A 442 -22.99 10.99 -0.16
CA ARG A 442 -22.80 11.45 1.23
C ARG A 442 -21.70 10.68 1.96
N LEU A 443 -21.55 9.39 1.67
CA LEU A 443 -20.53 8.52 2.27
C LEU A 443 -19.09 8.81 1.77
N LEU A 444 -18.93 9.53 0.66
CA LEU A 444 -17.60 9.85 0.12
C LEU A 444 -16.98 11.05 0.85
N THR A 445 -15.71 10.91 1.25
CA THR A 445 -14.93 12.00 1.82
C THR A 445 -14.71 13.12 0.79
N PRO A 446 -14.51 14.39 1.22
CA PRO A 446 -14.25 15.51 0.31
C PRO A 446 -13.08 15.24 -0.65
N SER A 447 -12.01 14.60 -0.16
CA SER A 447 -10.84 14.23 -0.97
C SER A 447 -11.19 13.25 -2.09
N VAL A 448 -12.03 12.24 -1.80
CA VAL A 448 -12.46 11.26 -2.82
C VAL A 448 -13.38 11.92 -3.84
N LYS A 449 -14.25 12.84 -3.42
CA LYS A 449 -15.11 13.62 -4.34
C LYS A 449 -14.28 14.43 -5.34
N VAL A 450 -13.25 15.13 -4.86
CA VAL A 450 -12.32 15.88 -5.71
C VAL A 450 -11.57 14.95 -6.67
N GLN A 451 -11.11 13.79 -6.19
CA GLN A 451 -10.39 12.82 -7.03
C GLN A 451 -11.29 12.23 -8.13
N LEU A 452 -12.55 11.91 -7.82
CA LEU A 452 -13.52 11.45 -8.80
C LEU A 452 -13.81 12.52 -9.86
N LEU A 453 -13.91 13.78 -9.45
CA LEU A 453 -14.10 14.90 -10.38
C LEU A 453 -12.89 15.07 -11.32
N ILE A 454 -11.67 15.03 -10.77
CA ILE A 454 -10.43 15.11 -11.57
C ILE A 454 -10.36 13.92 -12.56
N TYR A 455 -10.64 12.72 -12.08
CA TYR A 455 -10.66 11.52 -12.93
C TYR A 455 -11.70 11.62 -14.05
N PHE A 456 -12.89 12.11 -13.73
CA PHE A 456 -13.93 12.38 -14.72
C PHE A 456 -13.46 13.41 -15.76
N MET A 457 -12.90 14.56 -15.33
CA MET A 457 -12.45 15.61 -16.24
C MET A 457 -11.32 15.13 -17.16
N LEU A 458 -10.38 14.34 -16.63
CA LEU A 458 -9.31 13.74 -17.43
C LEU A 458 -9.88 12.80 -18.52
N LYS A 459 -10.87 11.98 -18.17
CA LYS A 459 -11.52 11.06 -19.13
C LYS A 459 -12.39 11.80 -20.13
N TYR A 460 -13.11 12.81 -19.68
CA TYR A 460 -13.95 13.67 -20.50
C TYR A 460 -13.11 14.40 -21.57
N ALA A 461 -12.00 15.02 -21.17
CA ALA A 461 -11.09 15.69 -22.11
C ALA A 461 -10.48 14.72 -23.15
N MET A 462 -10.11 13.52 -22.72
CA MET A 462 -9.57 12.50 -23.63
C MET A 462 -10.61 12.03 -24.65
N GLU A 463 -11.85 11.79 -24.22
CA GLU A 463 -12.92 11.35 -25.13
C GLU A 463 -13.38 12.45 -26.09
N ILE A 464 -13.41 13.72 -25.65
CA ILE A 464 -13.64 14.85 -26.56
C ILE A 464 -12.57 14.88 -27.64
N LEU A 465 -11.29 14.79 -27.26
CA LEU A 465 -10.20 14.85 -28.23
C LEU A 465 -10.30 13.75 -29.28
N VAL A 466 -10.62 12.52 -28.86
CA VAL A 466 -10.79 11.38 -29.77
C VAL A 466 -12.02 11.55 -30.66
N SER A 467 -13.16 11.94 -30.09
CA SER A 467 -14.42 12.13 -30.84
C SER A 467 -14.33 13.26 -31.86
N GLU A 468 -13.73 14.40 -31.50
CA GLU A 468 -13.63 15.56 -32.39
C GLU A 468 -12.52 15.38 -33.45
N SER A 469 -11.53 14.52 -33.18
CA SER A 469 -10.42 14.31 -34.11
C SER A 469 -10.87 13.77 -35.47
N SER A 470 -11.88 12.90 -35.54
CA SER A 470 -12.41 12.40 -36.81
C SER A 470 -13.12 13.50 -37.59
N VAL A 471 -13.94 14.31 -36.93
CA VAL A 471 -14.69 15.41 -37.58
C VAL A 471 -13.76 16.51 -38.08
N ILE A 472 -12.81 16.96 -37.25
CA ILE A 472 -11.87 18.03 -37.60
C ILE A 472 -10.96 17.62 -38.76
N THR A 473 -10.46 16.38 -38.75
CA THR A 473 -9.55 15.88 -39.80
C THR A 473 -10.25 15.72 -41.14
N THR A 474 -11.50 15.27 -41.15
CA THR A 474 -12.29 15.20 -42.39
C THR A 474 -12.68 16.58 -42.90
N TYR A 475 -13.12 17.51 -42.03
CA TYR A 475 -13.59 18.83 -42.45
C TYR A 475 -12.47 19.78 -42.91
N TYR A 476 -11.36 19.87 -42.16
CA TYR A 476 -10.29 20.83 -42.46
C TYR A 476 -9.18 20.28 -43.34
N PHE A 477 -8.92 18.97 -43.25
CA PHE A 477 -7.77 18.34 -43.91
C PHE A 477 -8.18 17.36 -45.03
N ASN A 478 -9.48 17.18 -45.29
CA ASN A 478 -10.02 16.21 -46.26
C ASN A 478 -9.44 14.79 -46.07
N TRP A 479 -9.17 14.39 -44.82
CA TRP A 479 -8.70 13.04 -44.54
C TRP A 479 -9.81 12.03 -44.82
N SER A 480 -9.45 10.95 -45.53
CA SER A 480 -10.35 9.80 -45.70
C SER A 480 -10.49 9.06 -44.37
N THR A 481 -11.62 8.36 -44.18
CA THR A 481 -11.86 7.55 -42.97
C THR A 481 -10.74 6.53 -42.73
N THR A 482 -10.15 6.02 -43.81
CA THR A 482 -9.00 5.11 -43.75
C THR A 482 -7.74 5.79 -43.21
N ALA A 483 -7.47 7.05 -43.59
CA ALA A 483 -6.34 7.82 -43.06
C ALA A 483 -6.51 8.13 -41.56
N VAL A 484 -7.72 8.50 -41.14
CA VAL A 484 -8.06 8.71 -39.73
C VAL A 484 -7.91 7.41 -38.92
N ALA A 485 -8.38 6.29 -39.47
CA ALA A 485 -8.25 4.96 -38.86
C ALA A 485 -6.78 4.55 -38.66
N ILE A 486 -5.93 4.76 -39.66
CA ILE A 486 -4.49 4.48 -39.58
C ILE A 486 -3.82 5.37 -38.54
N PHE A 487 -4.17 6.65 -38.49
CA PHE A 487 -3.64 7.60 -37.50
C PHE A 487 -3.98 7.17 -36.07
N LEU A 488 -5.25 6.87 -35.79
CA LEU A 488 -5.70 6.40 -34.48
C LEU A 488 -5.09 5.04 -34.11
N PHE A 489 -4.92 4.14 -35.07
CA PHE A 489 -4.22 2.87 -34.88
C PHE A 489 -2.77 3.08 -34.45
N CYS A 490 -2.03 3.96 -35.14
CA CYS A 490 -0.66 4.30 -34.80
C CYS A 490 -0.55 4.90 -33.39
N ILE A 491 -1.46 5.81 -33.01
CA ILE A 491 -1.52 6.36 -31.65
C ILE A 491 -1.76 5.24 -30.62
N GLY A 492 -2.72 4.36 -30.85
CA GLY A 492 -3.02 3.25 -29.95
C GLY A 492 -1.84 2.30 -29.73
N LEU A 493 -1.03 2.06 -30.77
CA LEU A 493 0.18 1.23 -30.68
C LEU A 493 1.29 1.86 -29.83
N THR A 494 1.42 3.18 -29.78
CA THR A 494 2.47 3.85 -28.98
C THR A 494 2.36 3.58 -27.48
N VAL A 495 1.17 3.20 -27.01
CA VAL A 495 0.90 2.89 -25.60
C VAL A 495 1.45 1.51 -25.19
N LEU A 496 1.63 0.59 -26.14
CA LEU A 496 2.06 -0.79 -25.85
C LEU A 496 3.52 -0.90 -25.39
N PRO A 497 4.52 -0.26 -26.04
CA PRO A 497 5.90 -0.28 -25.56
C PRO A 497 6.04 0.23 -24.13
N VAL A 498 5.33 1.31 -23.79
CA VAL A 498 5.35 1.89 -22.43
C VAL A 498 4.79 0.89 -21.42
N ASN A 499 3.66 0.25 -21.73
CA ASN A 499 3.06 -0.76 -20.85
C ASN A 499 3.91 -2.02 -20.70
N ILE A 500 4.63 -2.44 -21.74
CA ILE A 500 5.57 -3.56 -21.66
C ILE A 500 6.71 -3.19 -20.72
N ILE A 501 7.34 -2.02 -20.89
CA ILE A 501 8.42 -1.54 -20.01
C ILE A 501 7.94 -1.47 -18.56
N VAL A 502 6.78 -0.88 -18.30
CA VAL A 502 6.23 -0.79 -16.94
C VAL A 502 5.90 -2.18 -16.38
N GLY A 503 5.18 -3.01 -17.14
CA GLY A 503 4.66 -4.30 -16.70
C GLY A 503 5.70 -5.42 -16.61
N SER A 504 6.80 -5.36 -17.37
CA SER A 504 7.85 -6.39 -17.39
C SER A 504 9.18 -5.95 -16.80
N TYR A 505 9.55 -4.67 -16.90
CA TYR A 505 10.85 -4.18 -16.41
C TYR A 505 10.73 -3.56 -15.03
N ILE A 506 9.84 -2.57 -14.86
CA ILE A 506 9.67 -1.87 -13.58
C ILE A 506 9.03 -2.79 -12.53
N SER A 507 8.03 -3.56 -12.95
CA SER A 507 7.33 -4.57 -12.16
C SER A 507 8.23 -5.65 -11.55
N ASN A 508 9.30 -6.04 -12.26
CA ASN A 508 10.28 -7.01 -11.76
C ASN A 508 11.40 -6.37 -10.93
N MET A 509 11.53 -5.05 -10.98
CA MET A 509 12.59 -4.29 -10.31
C MET A 509 12.16 -3.78 -8.93
N PHE A 510 10.86 -3.63 -8.69
CA PHE A 510 10.29 -3.24 -7.41
C PHE A 510 9.26 -4.29 -6.96
N GLU A 511 9.46 -4.87 -5.77
CA GLU A 511 8.41 -5.70 -5.15
C GLU A 511 7.18 -4.82 -4.89
N ASP A 512 6.00 -5.29 -5.35
CA ASP A 512 4.69 -4.66 -5.08
C ASP A 512 4.58 -4.38 -3.57
N ARG A 513 4.57 -3.09 -3.21
CA ARG A 513 4.53 -2.61 -1.81
C ARG A 513 3.14 -2.68 -1.20
#